data_AF-A0A2M7RTL4-F1
#
_entry.id   AF-A0A2M7RTL4-F1
#
_cell.length_a   1.000
_cell.length_b   1.000
_cell.length_c   1.000
_cell.angle_alpha   90.00
_cell.angle_beta   90.00
_cell.angle_gamma   90.00
#
_symmetry.space_group_name_H-M   'P 1'
#
loop_
_entity.id
_entity.type
_entity.pdbx_description
1 polymer ?
#
loop_
_entity_poly.entity_id
_entity_poly.type
_entity_poly.pdbx_seq_one_letter_code
_entity_poly.pdbx_strand_id
1 'polypeptide(L)'
;MLGFVRDIIIARYFGTARYAEAFVVAFRIPNMLRDLIGEGATNAAFVPVLSEYLVKKKEEFWELANVILNLLLIALSAITIVGVLASPLIVRLIAPGFLDDPEKFAITVRLTRLMFPYILLIGLAAYTMGVLNSLKHFSAPAFGPCFLN
;
A
#
# COMPACT_ATOMS: atom_id res chain seq x y z
N MET A 1 -14.30 -18.02 -17.25
CA MET A 1 -14.53 -17.56 -18.63
C MET A 1 -15.96 -17.07 -18.86
N LEU A 2 -17.01 -17.87 -18.63
CA LEU A 2 -18.42 -17.45 -18.81
C LEU A 2 -18.91 -16.34 -17.86
N GLY A 3 -18.49 -16.34 -16.60
CA GLY A 3 -18.81 -15.27 -15.63
C GLY A 3 -18.22 -13.92 -16.04
N PHE A 4 -17.01 -13.91 -16.59
CA PHE A 4 -16.31 -12.71 -17.03
C PHE A 4 -17.02 -12.02 -18.22
N VAL A 5 -17.54 -12.82 -19.16
CA VAL A 5 -18.30 -12.28 -20.31
C VAL A 5 -19.64 -11.70 -19.87
N ARG A 6 -20.35 -12.37 -18.94
CA ARG A 6 -21.58 -11.83 -18.34
C ARG A 6 -21.32 -10.50 -17.63
N ASP A 7 -20.25 -10.43 -16.85
CA ASP A 7 -19.90 -9.24 -16.08
C ASP A 7 -19.47 -8.09 -17.02
N ILE A 8 -18.84 -8.37 -18.17
CA ILE A 8 -18.50 -7.39 -19.24
C ILE A 8 -19.75 -6.87 -19.98
N ILE A 9 -20.79 -7.69 -20.15
CA ILE A 9 -22.02 -7.27 -20.83
C ILE A 9 -22.89 -6.40 -19.91
N ILE A 10 -23.03 -6.77 -18.64
CA ILE A 10 -23.70 -5.94 -17.62
C ILE A 10 -22.92 -4.63 -17.42
N ALA A 11 -21.59 -4.71 -17.42
CA ALA A 11 -20.68 -3.57 -17.39
C ALA A 11 -20.96 -2.49 -18.44
N ARG A 12 -21.14 -2.90 -19.70
CA ARG A 12 -21.33 -1.99 -20.83
C ARG A 12 -22.69 -1.29 -20.82
N TYR A 13 -23.70 -1.90 -20.20
CA TYR A 13 -25.06 -1.34 -20.13
C TYR A 13 -25.39 -0.65 -18.80
N PHE A 14 -24.71 -0.98 -17.69
CA PHE A 14 -25.05 -0.50 -16.33
C PHE A 14 -23.95 0.33 -15.64
N GLY A 15 -22.87 0.71 -16.33
CA GLY A 15 -21.99 1.79 -15.86
C GLY A 15 -20.69 1.38 -15.16
N THR A 16 -20.05 0.26 -15.51
CA THR A 16 -18.72 -0.06 -14.96
C THR A 16 -17.63 0.90 -15.38
N ALA A 17 -17.78 1.72 -16.41
CA ALA A 17 -16.86 2.84 -16.65
C ALA A 17 -16.79 3.76 -15.41
N ARG A 18 -17.94 4.03 -14.79
CA ARG A 18 -18.07 4.86 -13.58
C ARG A 18 -17.42 4.19 -12.36
N TYR A 19 -17.63 2.89 -12.19
CA TYR A 19 -17.02 2.10 -11.10
C TYR A 19 -15.52 1.87 -11.31
N ALA A 20 -15.07 1.67 -12.56
CA ALA A 20 -13.67 1.49 -12.92
C ALA A 20 -12.90 2.80 -12.71
N GLU A 21 -13.45 3.95 -13.10
CA GLU A 21 -12.85 5.25 -12.81
C GLU A 21 -12.78 5.52 -11.30
N ALA A 22 -13.83 5.20 -10.55
CA ALA A 22 -13.83 5.28 -9.08
C ALA A 22 -12.76 4.39 -8.46
N PHE A 23 -12.59 3.17 -8.98
CA PHE A 23 -11.56 2.24 -8.53
C PHE A 23 -10.15 2.73 -8.85
N VAL A 24 -9.89 3.22 -10.07
CA VAL A 24 -8.58 3.78 -10.47
C VAL A 24 -8.19 4.96 -9.59
N VAL A 25 -9.13 5.88 -9.32
CA VAL A 25 -8.89 7.01 -8.41
C VAL A 25 -8.63 6.53 -6.99
N ALA A 26 -9.45 5.60 -6.47
CA ALA A 26 -9.27 5.06 -5.12
C ALA A 26 -7.93 4.32 -4.97
N PHE A 27 -7.46 3.64 -6.01
CA PHE A 27 -6.17 2.94 -6.05
C PHE A 27 -4.97 3.87 -6.18
N ARG A 28 -5.15 5.11 -6.62
CA ARG A 28 -4.02 6.06 -6.76
C ARG A 28 -3.41 6.41 -5.41
N ILE A 29 -4.24 6.58 -4.38
CA ILE A 29 -3.82 6.94 -3.01
C ILE A 29 -2.89 5.88 -2.40
N PRO A 30 -3.27 4.58 -2.31
CA PRO A 30 -2.38 3.56 -1.77
C PRO A 30 -1.15 3.35 -2.65
N ASN A 31 -1.25 3.50 -3.98
CA ASN A 31 -0.06 3.42 -4.85
C ASN A 31 0.92 4.55 -4.58
N MET A 32 0.47 5.80 -4.45
CA MET A 32 1.36 6.92 -4.11
C MET A 32 2.05 6.72 -2.74
N LEU A 33 1.32 6.20 -1.75
CA LEU A 33 1.91 5.89 -0.45
C LEU A 33 2.88 4.71 -0.52
N ARG A 34 2.56 3.68 -1.31
CA ARG A 34 3.49 2.59 -1.60
C ARG A 34 4.75 3.12 -2.26
N ASP A 35 4.62 4.01 -3.23
CA ASP A 35 5.76 4.59 -3.94
C ASP A 35 6.57 5.45 -2.96
N LEU A 36 5.96 6.24 -2.07
CA LEU A 36 6.71 6.99 -1.04
C LEU A 36 7.44 6.09 -0.01
N ILE A 37 6.83 4.98 0.40
CA ILE A 37 7.40 4.06 1.40
C ILE A 37 8.41 3.10 0.76
N GLY A 38 8.14 2.68 -0.48
CA GLY A 38 8.84 1.63 -1.22
C GLY A 38 9.83 2.14 -2.28
N GLU A 39 9.72 3.38 -2.75
CA GLU A 39 10.80 4.04 -3.48
C GLU A 39 12.02 4.04 -2.55
N GLY A 40 13.13 3.55 -3.09
CA GLY A 40 14.26 3.03 -2.33
C GLY A 40 14.97 4.01 -1.40
N ALA A 41 14.51 5.23 -1.18
CA ALA A 41 15.08 6.15 -0.20
C ALA A 41 14.96 5.60 1.24
N THR A 42 13.80 5.06 1.61
CA THR A 42 13.61 4.46 2.94
C THR A 42 14.47 3.20 3.11
N ASN A 43 14.47 2.31 2.10
CA ASN A 43 15.29 1.09 2.12
C ASN A 43 16.80 1.37 2.01
N ALA A 44 17.23 2.37 1.24
CA ALA A 44 18.64 2.71 1.06
C ALA A 44 19.25 3.35 2.32
N ALA A 45 18.45 4.01 3.16
CA ALA A 45 18.90 4.51 4.46
C ALA A 45 18.79 3.42 5.56
N PHE A 46 17.73 2.61 5.53
CA PHE A 46 17.44 1.62 6.56
C PHE A 46 18.36 0.38 6.51
N VAL A 47 18.63 -0.14 5.30
CA VAL A 47 19.40 -1.38 5.12
C VAL A 47 20.85 -1.23 5.62
N PRO A 48 21.62 -0.17 5.29
CA PRO A 48 23.00 -0.01 5.77
C PRO A 48 23.08 0.11 7.29
N VAL A 49 22.13 0.83 7.90
CA VAL A 49 22.09 1.02 9.36
C VAL A 49 21.87 -0.33 10.05
N LEU A 50 20.88 -1.11 9.63
CA LEU A 50 20.66 -2.45 10.19
C LEU A 50 21.85 -3.39 9.95
N SER A 51 22.45 -3.36 8.76
CA SER A 51 23.62 -4.17 8.45
C SER A 51 24.85 -3.84 9.32
N GLU A 52 25.01 -2.58 9.77
CA GLU A 52 26.10 -2.20 10.69
C GLU A 52 25.92 -2.87 12.07
N TYR A 53 24.70 -2.93 12.59
CA TYR A 53 24.39 -3.57 13.87
C TYR A 53 24.52 -5.09 13.82
N LEU A 54 24.27 -5.70 12.65
CA LEU A 54 24.48 -7.14 12.45
C LEU A 54 25.95 -7.56 12.64
N VAL A 55 26.91 -6.69 12.30
CA VAL A 55 28.35 -6.96 12.45
C VAL A 55 28.83 -6.83 13.89
N LYS A 56 28.16 -6.01 14.71
CA LYS A 56 28.54 -5.75 16.12
C LYS A 56 27.96 -6.81 17.04
N LYS A 57 26.62 -6.92 17.13
CA LYS A 57 25.91 -7.92 17.94
C LYS A 57 24.53 -8.22 17.39
N LYS A 58 24.21 -9.51 17.29
CA LYS A 58 22.91 -10.01 16.80
C LYS A 58 21.72 -9.55 17.65
N GLU A 59 21.91 -9.38 18.96
CA GLU A 59 20.87 -8.89 19.88
C GLU A 59 20.49 -7.43 19.57
N GLU A 60 21.49 -6.56 19.43
CA GLU A 60 21.29 -5.13 19.13
C GLU A 60 20.61 -4.93 17.75
N PHE A 61 20.85 -5.83 16.79
CA PHE A 61 20.11 -5.87 15.52
C PHE A 61 18.61 -6.08 15.72
N TRP A 62 18.22 -7.09 16.51
CA TRP A 62 16.81 -7.42 16.73
C TRP A 62 16.10 -6.37 17.60
N GLU A 63 16.80 -5.76 18.55
CA GLU A 63 16.28 -4.61 19.30
C GLU A 63 15.96 -3.44 18.36
N LEU A 64 16.89 -3.07 17.48
CA LEU A 64 16.68 -2.00 16.51
C LEU A 64 15.55 -2.32 15.53
N ALA A 65 15.51 -3.56 15.01
CA ALA A 65 14.44 -4.03 14.13
C ALA A 65 13.07 -3.90 14.82
N ASN A 66 12.94 -4.39 16.06
CA ASN A 66 11.67 -4.29 16.81
C ASN A 66 11.25 -2.84 17.08
N VAL A 67 12.20 -1.95 17.39
CA VAL A 67 11.91 -0.52 17.57
C VAL A 67 11.37 0.08 16.27
N ILE A 68 12.00 -0.21 15.13
CA ILE A 68 11.58 0.32 13.83
C ILE A 68 10.22 -0.25 13.42
N LEU A 69 9.98 -1.55 13.64
CA LEU A 69 8.68 -2.18 13.41
C LEU A 69 7.57 -1.53 14.24
N ASN A 70 7.81 -1.30 15.53
CA ASN A 70 6.82 -0.65 16.41
C ASN A 70 6.51 0.77 15.96
N LEU A 71 7.54 1.57 15.65
CA LEU A 71 7.35 2.94 15.13
C LEU A 71 6.59 2.94 13.81
N LEU A 72 6.93 2.01 12.90
CA LEU A 72 6.26 1.84 11.62
C LEU A 72 4.79 1.44 11.80
N LEU A 73 4.49 0.48 12.67
CA LEU A 73 3.10 0.08 12.97
C LEU A 73 2.28 1.23 13.55
N ILE A 74 2.84 2.00 14.49
CA ILE A 74 2.16 3.16 15.08
C ILE A 74 1.89 4.22 14.02
N ALA A 75 2.91 4.59 13.23
CA ALA A 75 2.81 5.61 12.19
C ALA A 75 1.81 5.21 11.11
N LEU A 76 1.91 3.99 10.57
CA LEU A 76 1.00 3.50 9.55
C LEU A 76 -0.42 3.34 10.08
N SER A 77 -0.60 2.92 11.34
CA SER A 77 -1.94 2.81 11.93
C SER A 77 -2.59 4.18 12.07
N ALA A 78 -1.83 5.19 12.52
CA ALA A 78 -2.30 6.56 12.58
C ALA A 78 -2.68 7.09 11.19
N ILE A 79 -1.83 6.87 10.18
CA ILE A 79 -2.11 7.26 8.79
C ILE A 79 -3.35 6.57 8.24
N THR A 80 -3.52 5.26 8.48
CA THR A 80 -4.70 4.51 8.06
C THR A 80 -5.97 5.06 8.71
N ILE A 81 -5.97 5.30 10.02
CA ILE A 81 -7.15 5.84 10.73
C ILE A 81 -7.50 7.23 10.19
N VAL A 82 -6.51 8.13 10.12
CA VAL A 82 -6.70 9.49 9.59
C VAL A 82 -7.20 9.43 8.14
N GLY A 83 -6.64 8.56 7.32
CA GLY A 83 -7.01 8.38 5.93
C GLY A 83 -8.45 7.87 5.74
N VAL A 84 -8.89 6.90 6.55
CA VAL A 84 -10.28 6.41 6.52
C VAL A 84 -11.27 7.52 6.88
N LEU A 85 -10.95 8.32 7.91
CA LEU A 85 -11.79 9.44 8.35
C LEU A 85 -11.79 10.58 7.32
N ALA A 86 -10.61 10.92 6.78
CA ALA A 86 -10.41 11.97 5.80
C ALA A 86 -10.74 11.55 4.35
N SER A 87 -11.11 10.29 4.11
CA SER A 87 -11.41 9.77 2.76
C SER A 87 -12.35 10.66 1.93
N PRO A 88 -13.44 11.24 2.47
CA PRO A 88 -14.27 12.17 1.71
C PRO A 88 -13.51 13.40 1.23
N LEU A 89 -12.67 14.01 2.08
CA LEU A 89 -11.87 15.18 1.74
C LEU A 89 -10.81 14.83 0.68
N ILE A 90 -10.17 13.67 0.84
CA ILE A 90 -9.15 13.18 -0.10
C ILE A 90 -9.75 12.97 -1.49
N VAL A 91 -10.92 12.33 -1.58
CA VAL A 91 -11.62 12.14 -2.87
C VAL A 91 -12.02 13.47 -3.49
N ARG A 92 -12.47 14.45 -2.69
CA ARG A 92 -12.78 15.81 -3.20
C ARG A 92 -11.58 16.50 -3.82
N LEU A 93 -10.39 16.35 -3.22
CA LEU A 93 -9.17 16.98 -3.71
C LEU A 93 -8.62 16.29 -4.97
N ILE A 94 -8.67 14.95 -5.01
CA ILE A 94 -8.07 14.17 -6.11
C ILE A 94 -9.02 14.07 -7.32
N ALA A 95 -10.32 14.00 -7.08
CA ALA A 95 -11.35 13.86 -8.11
C ALA A 95 -12.51 14.86 -7.88
N PRO A 96 -12.26 16.18 -7.98
CA PRO A 96 -13.29 17.19 -7.80
C PRO A 96 -14.43 17.03 -8.81
N GLY A 97 -14.16 16.53 -10.02
CA GLY A 97 -15.18 16.24 -11.04
C GLY A 97 -16.15 15.10 -10.67
N PHE A 98 -15.95 14.41 -9.55
CA PHE A 98 -16.95 13.45 -9.03
C PHE A 98 -17.95 14.14 -8.09
N LEU A 99 -17.76 15.42 -7.75
CA LEU A 99 -18.71 16.17 -6.91
C LEU A 99 -20.07 16.37 -7.60
N ASP A 100 -20.07 16.49 -8.93
CA ASP A 100 -21.28 16.61 -9.75
C ASP A 100 -22.08 15.29 -9.82
N ASP A 101 -21.50 14.22 -9.26
CA ASP A 101 -22.03 12.87 -9.27
C ASP A 101 -22.00 12.25 -7.84
N PRO A 102 -23.07 12.46 -7.04
CA PRO A 102 -23.11 12.03 -5.65
C PRO A 102 -22.93 10.51 -5.44
N GLU A 103 -23.42 9.70 -6.39
CA GLU A 103 -23.35 8.25 -6.30
C GLU A 103 -21.92 7.77 -6.56
N LYS A 104 -21.27 8.29 -7.62
CA LYS A 104 -19.88 7.99 -7.94
C LYS A 104 -18.95 8.42 -6.81
N PHE A 105 -19.15 9.63 -6.27
CA PHE A 105 -18.40 10.12 -5.12
C PHE A 105 -18.52 9.18 -3.92
N ALA A 106 -19.74 8.75 -3.57
CA ALA A 106 -19.97 7.85 -2.43
C ALA A 106 -19.28 6.50 -2.62
N ILE A 107 -19.31 5.94 -3.84
CA ILE A 107 -18.62 4.69 -4.17
C ILE A 107 -17.10 4.87 -4.05
N THR A 108 -16.54 5.94 -4.62
CA THR A 108 -15.10 6.21 -4.53
C THR A 108 -14.66 6.36 -3.08
N VAL A 109 -15.41 7.10 -2.24
CA VAL A 109 -15.09 7.24 -0.81
C VAL A 109 -15.09 5.90 -0.08
N ARG A 110 -16.07 5.02 -0.35
CA ARG A 110 -16.11 3.67 0.24
C ARG A 110 -14.90 2.83 -0.20
N LEU A 111 -14.56 2.86 -1.48
CA LEU A 111 -13.38 2.16 -2.01
C LEU A 111 -12.09 2.70 -1.38
N THR A 112 -11.94 4.02 -1.28
CA THR A 112 -10.80 4.66 -0.63
C THR A 112 -10.66 4.22 0.83
N ARG A 113 -11.76 4.18 1.60
CA ARG A 113 -11.74 3.67 2.98
C ARG A 113 -11.31 2.22 3.07
N LEU A 114 -11.75 1.37 2.14
CA LEU A 114 -11.35 -0.04 2.07
C LEU A 114 -9.86 -0.20 1.73
N MET A 115 -9.31 0.71 0.92
CA MET A 115 -7.91 0.68 0.51
C MET A 115 -6.94 1.23 1.56
N PHE A 116 -7.39 2.00 2.54
CA PHE A 116 -6.49 2.54 3.57
C PHE A 116 -5.86 1.46 4.47
N PRO A 117 -6.59 0.43 4.94
CA PRO A 117 -6.00 -0.70 5.66
C PRO A 117 -4.95 -1.48 4.85
N TYR A 118 -5.05 -1.49 3.52
CA TYR A 118 -4.06 -2.15 2.66
C TYR A 118 -2.65 -1.51 2.78
N ILE A 119 -2.56 -0.23 3.17
CA ILE A 119 -1.28 0.47 3.39
C ILE A 119 -0.49 -0.13 4.57
N LEU A 120 -1.17 -0.61 5.61
CA LEU A 120 -0.50 -1.31 6.72
C LEU A 120 0.18 -2.58 6.23
N LEU A 121 -0.51 -3.37 5.40
CA LEU A 121 0.00 -4.62 4.87
C LEU A 121 1.22 -4.39 3.96
N ILE A 122 1.15 -3.38 3.08
CA ILE A 122 2.25 -3.10 2.16
C ILE A 122 3.47 -2.52 2.88
N GLY A 123 3.25 -1.68 3.91
CA GLY A 123 4.34 -1.17 4.74
C GLY A 123 5.04 -2.27 5.55
N LEU A 124 4.28 -3.22 6.08
CA LEU A 124 4.85 -4.40 6.76
C LEU A 124 5.62 -5.31 5.79
N ALA A 125 5.11 -5.51 4.58
CA ALA A 125 5.81 -6.25 3.54
C ALA A 125 7.13 -5.57 3.14
N ALA A 126 7.12 -4.24 2.94
CA ALA A 126 8.32 -3.46 2.64
C ALA A 126 9.35 -3.51 3.77
N TYR A 127 8.91 -3.37 5.03
CA TYR A 127 9.77 -3.52 6.20
C TYR A 127 10.42 -4.91 6.27
N THR A 128 9.61 -5.97 6.10
CA THR A 128 10.11 -7.35 6.12
C THR A 128 11.13 -7.60 5.00
N MET A 129 10.87 -7.05 3.81
CA MET A 129 11.81 -7.11 2.69
C MET A 129 13.12 -6.38 3.00
N GLY A 130 13.06 -5.20 3.65
CA GLY A 130 14.24 -4.46 4.11
C GLY A 130 15.06 -5.24 5.15
N VAL A 131 14.40 -5.85 6.14
CA VAL A 131 15.07 -6.69 7.15
C VAL A 131 15.75 -7.90 6.49
N LEU A 132 15.05 -8.62 5.60
CA LEU A 132 15.61 -9.75 4.86
C LEU A 132 16.83 -9.36 4.00
N ASN A 133 16.75 -8.21 3.32
CA ASN A 133 17.87 -7.66 2.55
C ASN A 133 19.07 -7.32 3.46
N SER A 134 18.83 -6.73 4.63
CA SER A 134 19.90 -6.39 5.59
C SER A 134 20.63 -7.61 6.15
N LEU A 135 19.94 -8.75 6.25
CA LEU A 135 20.48 -10.04 6.65
C LEU A 135 21.29 -10.74 5.53
N LYS A 136 21.46 -10.09 4.37
CA LYS A 136 22.03 -10.70 3.15
C LYS A 136 21.33 -11.99 2.72
N HIS A 137 20.10 -12.22 3.19
CA HIS A 137 19.24 -13.29 2.72
C HIS A 137 18.61 -12.86 1.38
N PHE A 138 19.45 -12.68 0.37
CA PHE A 138 19.05 -12.37 -1.01
C PHE A 138 18.23 -13.51 -1.66
N SER A 139 18.14 -14.67 -1.02
CA SER A 139 17.44 -15.86 -1.52
C SER A 139 15.93 -15.80 -1.34
N ALA A 140 15.38 -15.15 -0.29
CA ALA A 140 13.92 -15.12 -0.07
C ALA A 140 13.16 -14.11 -0.97
N PRO A 141 13.68 -12.88 -1.23
CA PRO A 141 13.01 -11.93 -2.13
C PRO A 141 13.13 -12.31 -3.62
N ALA A 142 14.08 -13.18 -3.99
CA ALA A 142 14.32 -13.60 -5.37
C ALA A 142 13.31 -14.64 -5.90
N PHE A 143 12.59 -15.36 -5.03
CA PHE A 143 11.58 -16.34 -5.46
C PHE A 143 10.20 -15.74 -5.76
N GLY A 144 9.94 -14.49 -5.34
CA GLY A 144 8.68 -13.82 -5.65
C GLY A 144 8.44 -13.66 -7.16
N PRO A 145 9.40 -13.13 -7.94
CA PRO A 145 9.25 -13.00 -9.39
C PRO A 145 9.30 -14.33 -10.16
N CYS A 146 9.96 -15.37 -9.62
CA CYS A 146 10.10 -16.66 -10.31
C CYS A 146 8.84 -17.52 -10.29
N PHE A 147 7.87 -17.24 -9.40
CA PHE A 147 6.55 -17.89 -9.44
C PHE A 147 5.57 -17.20 -10.41
N LEU A 148 5.95 -16.06 -10.98
CA LEU A 148 5.15 -15.26 -11.90
C LEU A 148 5.68 -15.26 -13.34
N ASN A 149 6.64 -16.13 -13.67
CA ASN A 149 7.07 -16.45 -15.03
C ASN A 149 6.84 -17.94 -15.34
#